data_AF-A0A378STL4-F1
#
_entry.id   AF-A0A378STL4-F1
#
_cell.length_a   1.000
_cell.length_b   1.000
_cell.length_c   1.000
_cell.angle_alpha   90.00
_cell.angle_beta   90.00
_cell.angle_gamma   90.00
#
_symmetry.space_group_name_H-M   'P 1'
#
loop_
_entity.id
_entity.type
_entity.pdbx_description
1 polymer ?
#
loop_
_entity_poly.entity_id
_entity_poly.type
_entity_poly.pdbx_seq_one_letter_code
_entity_poly.pdbx_strand_id
1 'polypeptide(L)'
;MRTAVVRIGVDLAGELTADQLAAGTTELARLTAEIGAELIDNDLAVLPPKRREVEILMTGTEPAALQAQAADLCARAFPTEPVIGVLTFVSHGTDDDAYGVLAGFGLSGVIDRTPGGDGWDIITVTLSRADLTRIPESRIHTALEASTNCEVRIVLTD
;
A
#
# COMPACT_ATOMS: atom_id res chain seq x y z
N MET A 1 0.44 11.40 -3.11
CA MET A 1 -0.48 10.53 -2.35
C MET A 1 -0.19 9.09 -2.74
N ARG A 2 0.03 8.17 -1.79
CA ARG A 2 0.39 6.78 -2.08
C ARG A 2 -0.85 5.91 -2.33
N THR A 3 -0.72 4.90 -3.17
CA THR A 3 -1.74 3.87 -3.37
C THR A 3 -1.38 2.62 -2.57
N ALA A 4 -2.32 2.13 -1.77
CA ALA A 4 -2.23 0.89 -1.03
C ALA A 4 -3.11 -0.18 -1.68
N VAL A 5 -2.61 -1.41 -1.70
CA VAL A 5 -3.42 -2.62 -1.90
C VAL A 5 -3.78 -3.15 -0.51
N VAL A 6 -5.05 -3.06 -0.14
CA VAL A 6 -5.57 -3.54 1.13
C VAL A 6 -6.22 -4.90 0.91
N ARG A 7 -5.71 -5.94 1.58
CA ARG A 7 -6.31 -7.29 1.53
C ARG A 7 -7.22 -7.53 2.70
N ILE A 8 -8.42 -8.03 2.43
CA ILE A 8 -9.40 -8.41 3.46
C ILE A 8 -9.93 -9.81 3.15
N GLY A 9 -9.81 -10.73 4.09
CA GLY A 9 -10.46 -12.04 4.03
C GLY A 9 -11.96 -11.89 4.27
N VAL A 10 -12.78 -12.37 3.35
CA VAL A 10 -14.24 -12.22 3.41
C VAL A 10 -14.96 -13.54 3.64
N ASP A 11 -14.34 -14.69 3.38
CA ASP A 11 -14.97 -15.99 3.63
C ASP A 11 -13.94 -17.10 3.89
N LEU A 12 -13.10 -16.88 4.89
CA LEU A 12 -12.00 -17.81 5.20
C LEU A 12 -12.49 -19.16 5.75
N ALA A 13 -13.71 -19.21 6.29
CA ALA A 13 -14.37 -20.42 6.76
C ALA A 13 -15.08 -21.20 5.63
N GLY A 14 -15.40 -20.55 4.51
CA GLY A 14 -16.04 -21.20 3.35
C GLY A 14 -17.54 -21.38 3.52
N GLU A 15 -18.19 -20.45 4.22
CA GLU A 15 -19.61 -20.49 4.58
C GLU A 15 -20.49 -19.96 3.45
N LEU A 16 -19.94 -19.15 2.54
CA LEU A 16 -20.70 -18.50 1.48
C LEU A 16 -20.82 -19.38 0.24
N THR A 17 -22.02 -19.35 -0.36
CA THR A 17 -22.28 -19.92 -1.67
C THR A 17 -21.66 -19.07 -2.78
N ALA A 18 -21.53 -19.63 -3.98
CA ALA A 18 -21.07 -18.88 -5.15
C ALA A 18 -21.94 -17.64 -5.44
N ASP A 19 -23.26 -17.76 -5.32
CA ASP A 19 -24.19 -16.64 -5.53
C ASP A 19 -24.01 -15.54 -4.47
N GLN A 20 -23.77 -15.92 -3.21
CA GLN A 20 -23.49 -14.96 -2.13
C GLN A 20 -22.15 -14.24 -2.34
N LEU A 21 -21.12 -14.97 -2.80
CA LEU A 21 -19.83 -14.37 -3.14
C LEU A 21 -19.97 -13.39 -4.31
N ALA A 22 -20.67 -13.77 -5.38
CA ALA A 22 -20.88 -12.89 -6.53
C ALA A 22 -21.69 -11.63 -6.18
N ALA A 23 -22.74 -11.77 -5.36
CA ALA A 23 -23.54 -10.65 -4.87
C ALA A 23 -22.69 -9.72 -3.98
N GLY A 24 -21.90 -10.28 -3.06
CA GLY A 24 -21.01 -9.51 -2.20
C GLY A 24 -19.92 -8.77 -2.96
N THR A 25 -19.27 -9.42 -3.94
CA THR A 25 -18.27 -8.76 -4.81
C THR A 25 -18.91 -7.61 -5.61
N THR A 26 -20.12 -7.80 -6.13
CA THR A 26 -20.85 -6.75 -6.87
C THR A 26 -21.17 -5.55 -5.98
N GLU A 27 -21.64 -5.79 -4.76
CA GLU A 27 -21.93 -4.71 -3.80
C GLU A 27 -20.64 -4.02 -3.33
N LEU A 28 -19.58 -4.79 -3.05
CA LEU A 28 -18.30 -4.23 -2.66
C LEU A 28 -17.74 -3.31 -3.75
N ALA A 29 -17.80 -3.72 -5.02
CA ALA A 29 -17.34 -2.90 -6.14
C ALA A 29 -18.09 -1.55 -6.21
N ARG A 30 -19.40 -1.57 -5.95
CA ARG A 30 -20.23 -0.37 -5.87
C ARG A 30 -19.79 0.54 -4.71
N LEU A 31 -19.59 -0.05 -3.52
CA LEU A 31 -19.17 0.65 -2.31
C LEU A 31 -17.76 1.25 -2.41
N THR A 32 -16.82 0.55 -3.02
CA THR A 32 -15.45 1.06 -3.24
C THR A 32 -15.48 2.24 -4.22
N ALA A 33 -16.27 2.15 -5.28
CA ALA A 33 -16.38 3.23 -6.27
C ALA A 33 -16.94 4.52 -5.67
N GLU A 34 -17.88 4.44 -4.72
CA GLU A 34 -18.44 5.62 -4.02
C GLU A 34 -17.39 6.44 -3.27
N ILE A 35 -16.31 5.80 -2.80
CA ILE A 35 -15.22 6.46 -2.08
C ILE A 35 -13.99 6.71 -2.96
N GLY A 36 -14.08 6.47 -4.27
CA GLY A 36 -12.96 6.61 -5.20
C GLY A 36 -11.86 5.54 -5.03
N ALA A 37 -12.20 4.40 -4.42
CA ALA A 37 -11.34 3.21 -4.36
C ALA A 37 -11.71 2.24 -5.49
N GLU A 38 -10.80 1.32 -5.78
CA GLU A 38 -10.98 0.31 -6.83
C GLU A 38 -10.87 -1.10 -6.24
N LEU A 39 -11.84 -1.96 -6.57
CA LEU A 39 -11.78 -3.38 -6.25
C LEU A 39 -11.06 -4.10 -7.39
N ILE A 40 -10.01 -4.86 -7.07
CA ILE A 40 -9.37 -5.75 -8.05
C ILE A 40 -10.29 -6.94 -8.30
N ASP A 41 -10.63 -7.15 -9.57
CA ASP A 41 -11.47 -8.27 -9.98
C ASP A 41 -10.78 -9.60 -9.70
N ASN A 42 -11.47 -10.44 -8.93
CA ASN A 42 -11.02 -11.77 -8.55
C ASN A 42 -12.22 -12.67 -8.29
N ASP A 43 -12.25 -13.84 -8.92
CA ASP A 43 -13.34 -14.80 -8.74
C ASP A 43 -13.13 -15.57 -7.42
N LEU A 44 -13.78 -15.11 -6.35
CA LEU A 44 -13.72 -15.73 -5.03
C LEU A 44 -14.31 -17.14 -5.00
N ALA A 45 -15.27 -17.45 -5.89
CA ALA A 45 -15.98 -18.72 -5.88
C ALA A 45 -15.10 -19.89 -6.34
N VAL A 46 -14.12 -19.62 -7.22
CA VAL A 46 -13.15 -20.62 -7.67
C VAL A 46 -11.96 -20.78 -6.71
N LEU A 47 -11.82 -19.89 -5.72
CA LEU A 47 -10.76 -19.95 -4.73
C LEU A 47 -11.13 -20.84 -3.53
N PRO A 48 -10.15 -21.59 -2.98
CA PRO A 48 -10.36 -22.30 -1.73
C PRO A 48 -10.62 -21.30 -0.58
N PRO A 49 -11.43 -21.64 0.43
CA PRO A 49 -11.82 -20.71 1.51
C PRO A 49 -10.67 -19.90 2.11
N LYS A 50 -9.55 -20.54 2.42
CA LYS A 50 -8.35 -19.90 2.98
C LYS A 50 -7.71 -18.81 2.09
N ARG A 51 -8.19 -18.62 0.87
CA ARG A 51 -7.71 -17.63 -0.10
C ARG A 51 -8.83 -16.71 -0.58
N ARG A 52 -10.03 -16.76 0.02
CA ARG A 52 -11.14 -15.86 -0.31
C ARG A 52 -10.89 -14.49 0.31
N GLU A 53 -9.92 -13.80 -0.27
CA GLU A 53 -9.51 -12.43 0.07
C GLU A 53 -9.83 -11.51 -1.11
N VAL A 54 -10.38 -10.34 -0.80
CA VAL A 54 -10.52 -9.24 -1.75
C VAL A 54 -9.31 -8.33 -1.68
N GLU A 55 -8.96 -7.71 -2.80
CA GLU A 55 -7.89 -6.71 -2.87
C GLU A 55 -8.50 -5.37 -3.29
N ILE A 56 -8.32 -4.34 -2.46
CA ILE A 56 -8.88 -3.00 -2.70
C ILE A 56 -7.72 -2.01 -2.85
N LEU A 57 -7.66 -1.32 -3.98
CA LEU A 57 -6.77 -0.19 -4.21
C LEU A 57 -7.37 1.06 -3.55
N MET A 58 -6.65 1.59 -2.57
CA MET A 58 -7.06 2.77 -1.81
C MET A 58 -5.94 3.78 -1.78
N THR A 59 -6.26 5.05 -1.90
CA THR A 59 -5.24 6.11 -1.82
C THR A 59 -5.18 6.66 -0.39
N GLY A 60 -3.98 6.70 0.19
CA GLY A 60 -3.76 7.17 1.56
C GLY A 60 -2.40 6.76 2.12
N THR A 61 -2.08 7.21 3.33
CA THR A 61 -0.79 6.93 3.98
C THR A 61 -0.92 6.22 5.32
N GLU A 62 -2.10 6.25 5.96
CA GLU A 62 -2.35 5.70 7.30
C GLU A 62 -2.87 4.26 7.22
N PRO A 63 -2.03 3.23 7.42
CA PRO A 63 -2.41 1.85 7.12
C PRO A 63 -3.60 1.37 7.96
N ALA A 64 -3.63 1.72 9.24
CA ALA A 64 -4.71 1.34 10.15
C ALA A 64 -6.06 1.95 9.73
N ALA A 65 -6.07 3.20 9.27
CA ALA A 65 -7.29 3.85 8.79
C ALA A 65 -7.79 3.19 7.49
N LEU A 66 -6.88 2.89 6.56
CA LEU A 66 -7.21 2.20 5.30
C LEU A 66 -7.75 0.79 5.55
N GLN A 67 -7.12 0.01 6.44
CA GLN A 67 -7.57 -1.33 6.80
C GLN A 67 -8.94 -1.30 7.49
N ALA A 68 -9.17 -0.37 8.41
CA ALA A 68 -10.47 -0.22 9.09
C ALA A 68 -11.57 0.16 8.10
N GLN A 69 -11.30 1.08 7.18
CA GLN A 69 -12.26 1.47 6.15
C GLN A 69 -12.57 0.30 5.20
N ALA A 70 -11.55 -0.42 4.71
CA ALA A 70 -11.74 -1.59 3.86
C ALA A 70 -12.56 -2.70 4.55
N ALA A 71 -12.29 -2.96 5.83
CA ALA A 71 -13.03 -3.94 6.62
C ALA A 71 -14.50 -3.54 6.78
N ASP A 72 -14.81 -2.26 7.03
CA ASP A 72 -16.19 -1.76 7.09
C ASP A 72 -16.96 -1.97 5.77
N LEU A 73 -16.31 -1.67 4.63
CA LEU A 73 -16.91 -1.92 3.32
C LEU A 73 -17.20 -3.42 3.11
N CYS A 74 -16.27 -4.29 3.51
CA CYS A 74 -16.45 -5.74 3.41
C CYS A 74 -17.57 -6.25 4.30
N ALA A 75 -17.68 -5.76 5.55
CA ALA A 75 -18.74 -6.14 6.48
C ALA A 75 -20.14 -5.76 5.97
N ARG A 76 -20.23 -4.71 5.15
CA ARG A 76 -21.48 -4.29 4.51
C ARG A 76 -21.84 -5.12 3.28
N ALA A 77 -20.83 -5.67 2.59
CA ALA A 77 -21.00 -6.42 1.35
C ALA A 77 -21.18 -7.93 1.58
N PHE A 78 -20.52 -8.50 2.59
CA PHE A 78 -20.53 -9.94 2.86
C PHE A 78 -21.15 -10.24 4.23
N PRO A 79 -21.96 -11.31 4.37
CA PRO A 79 -22.61 -11.67 5.64
C PRO A 79 -21.69 -12.49 6.55
N THR A 80 -20.42 -12.10 6.66
CA THR A 80 -19.33 -12.77 7.39
C THR A 80 -18.46 -11.71 8.07
N GLU A 81 -17.75 -12.11 9.12
CA GLU A 81 -16.81 -11.20 9.79
C GLU A 81 -15.54 -11.04 8.93
N PRO A 82 -15.18 -9.80 8.50
CA PRO A 82 -13.98 -9.58 7.71
C PRO A 82 -12.71 -9.80 8.52
N VAL A 83 -11.70 -10.42 7.92
CA VAL A 83 -10.40 -10.63 8.53
C VAL A 83 -9.38 -9.72 7.88
N ILE A 84 -8.77 -8.82 8.67
CA ILE A 84 -7.75 -7.89 8.16
C ILE A 84 -6.52 -8.68 7.69
N GLY A 85 -6.22 -8.58 6.40
CA GLY A 85 -5.04 -9.17 5.78
C GLY A 85 -3.87 -8.18 5.69
N VAL A 86 -2.90 -8.54 4.85
CA VAL A 86 -1.72 -7.71 4.60
C VAL A 86 -2.10 -6.46 3.79
N LEU A 87 -1.56 -5.31 4.18
CA LEU A 87 -1.58 -4.09 3.40
C LEU A 87 -0.19 -3.83 2.81
N THR A 88 -0.13 -3.55 1.51
CA THR A 88 1.10 -3.17 0.82
C THR A 88 0.91 -1.87 0.05
N PHE A 89 1.97 -1.07 -0.11
CA PHE A 89 1.94 0.11 -0.98
C PHE A 89 2.49 -0.21 -2.36
N VAL A 90 1.89 0.38 -3.39
CA VAL A 90 2.37 0.29 -4.77
C VAL A 90 3.43 1.37 -4.99
N SER A 91 4.62 0.94 -5.43
CA SER A 91 5.73 1.84 -5.77
C SER A 91 5.53 2.37 -7.19
N HIS A 92 5.44 3.69 -7.35
CA HIS A 92 5.29 4.37 -8.64
C HIS A 92 6.56 5.13 -9.06
N GLY A 93 7.65 5.05 -8.29
CA GLY A 93 8.88 5.78 -8.55
C GLY A 93 8.88 7.23 -8.01
N THR A 94 7.85 7.59 -7.25
CA THR A 94 7.53 8.98 -6.89
C THR A 94 8.21 9.44 -5.61
N ASP A 95 8.17 10.75 -5.33
CA ASP A 95 8.68 11.29 -4.06
C ASP A 95 7.88 10.79 -2.86
N ASP A 96 6.57 10.52 -3.04
CA ASP A 96 5.74 9.88 -2.02
C ASP A 96 6.24 8.48 -1.66
N ASP A 97 6.82 7.74 -2.61
CA ASP A 97 7.42 6.43 -2.35
C ASP A 97 8.68 6.56 -1.51
N ALA A 98 9.52 7.56 -1.80
CA ALA A 98 10.69 7.85 -0.99
C ALA A 98 10.32 8.34 0.42
N TYR A 99 9.34 9.22 0.57
CA TYR A 99 8.80 9.58 1.90
C TYR A 99 8.24 8.35 2.63
N GLY A 100 7.60 7.44 1.91
CA GLY A 100 7.12 6.17 2.45
C GLY A 100 8.24 5.27 2.98
N VAL A 101 9.37 5.20 2.27
CA VAL A 101 10.57 4.48 2.72
C VAL A 101 11.13 5.12 3.99
N LEU A 102 11.30 6.45 4.01
CA LEU A 102 11.80 7.16 5.20
C LEU A 102 10.92 6.91 6.42
N ALA A 103 9.60 7.05 6.27
CA ALA A 103 8.64 6.77 7.33
C ALA A 103 8.72 5.31 7.82
N GLY A 104 8.95 4.35 6.92
CA GLY A 104 9.15 2.93 7.26
C GLY A 104 10.40 2.67 8.13
N PHE A 105 11.41 3.53 8.02
CA PHE A 105 12.57 3.54 8.90
C PHE A 105 12.39 4.43 10.15
N GLY A 106 11.24 5.11 10.29
CA GLY A 106 11.00 6.09 11.35
C GLY A 106 11.79 7.38 11.18
N LEU A 107 12.15 7.72 9.94
CA LEU A 107 12.96 8.89 9.60
C LEU A 107 12.09 9.96 8.94
N SER A 108 12.53 11.21 9.10
CA SER A 108 12.05 12.35 8.33
C SER A 108 13.19 12.92 7.49
N GLY A 109 12.88 13.46 6.32
CA GLY A 109 13.87 14.03 5.43
C GLY A 109 13.26 14.99 4.43
N VAL A 110 14.13 15.66 3.67
CA VAL A 110 13.73 16.51 2.54
C VAL A 110 14.17 15.82 1.26
N ILE A 111 13.27 15.75 0.28
CA ILE A 111 13.52 15.15 -1.03
C ILE A 111 13.54 16.26 -2.07
N ASP A 112 14.63 16.35 -2.82
CA ASP A 112 14.77 17.18 -4.00
C ASP A 112 15.02 16.31 -5.22
N ARG A 113 14.18 16.42 -6.24
CA ARG A 113 14.26 15.62 -7.47
C ARG A 113 14.72 16.50 -8.62
N THR A 114 15.77 16.04 -9.31
CA THR A 114 16.27 16.66 -10.54
C THR A 114 16.17 15.66 -11.70
N PRO A 115 15.59 16.05 -12.86
CA PRO A 115 15.62 15.21 -14.06
C PRO A 115 17.06 14.93 -14.50
N GLY A 116 17.43 13.66 -14.68
CA GLY A 116 18.76 13.30 -15.16
C GLY A 116 18.86 13.26 -16.69
N GLY A 117 20.09 13.35 -17.20
CA GLY A 117 20.39 13.42 -18.63
C GLY A 117 20.17 12.12 -19.41
N ASP A 118 20.25 10.97 -18.74
CA ASP A 118 20.18 9.63 -19.36
C ASP A 118 18.84 8.90 -19.11
N GLY A 119 17.78 9.66 -18.76
CA GLY A 119 16.44 9.12 -18.53
C GLY A 119 16.18 8.57 -17.13
N TRP A 120 17.08 8.81 -16.18
CA TRP A 120 16.93 8.47 -14.77
C TRP A 120 16.93 9.75 -13.94
N ASP A 121 15.89 9.97 -13.15
CA ASP A 121 15.90 11.08 -12.20
C ASP A 121 16.94 10.84 -11.11
N ILE A 122 17.50 11.93 -10.59
CA ILE A 122 18.35 11.92 -9.40
C ILE A 122 17.54 12.49 -8.25
N ILE A 123 17.43 11.74 -7.17
CA ILE A 123 16.85 12.24 -5.92
C ILE A 123 17.94 12.51 -4.90
N THR A 124 17.95 13.73 -4.39
CA THR A 124 18.78 14.13 -3.26
C THR A 124 17.93 14.07 -2.00
N VAL A 125 18.32 13.21 -1.06
CA VAL A 125 17.62 13.00 0.20
C VAL A 125 18.45 13.57 1.33
N THR A 126 17.93 14.61 1.97
CA THR A 126 18.59 15.27 3.10
C THR A 126 18.05 14.72 4.41
N LEU A 127 18.93 14.15 5.24
CA LEU A 127 18.60 13.51 6.52
C LEU A 127 19.41 14.11 7.67
N SER A 128 18.85 14.07 8.89
CA SER A 128 19.61 14.42 10.09
C SER A 128 20.63 13.34 10.43
N ARG A 129 21.84 13.75 10.83
CA ARG A 129 22.86 12.83 11.35
C ARG A 129 22.40 12.08 12.60
N ALA A 130 21.55 12.70 13.43
CA ALA A 130 21.02 12.08 14.64
C ALA A 130 20.18 10.83 14.33
N ASP A 131 19.45 10.86 13.22
CA ASP A 131 18.55 9.79 12.78
C ASP A 131 19.31 8.54 12.29
N LEU A 132 20.55 8.71 11.80
CA LEU A 132 21.40 7.61 11.33
C LEU A 132 22.17 6.88 12.44
N THR A 133 22.00 7.27 13.71
CA THR A 133 22.67 6.59 14.83
C THR A 133 22.25 5.13 14.99
N ARG A 134 21.07 4.75 14.49
CA ARG A 134 20.49 3.40 14.65
C ARG A 134 20.38 2.61 13.36
N ILE A 135 20.37 3.29 12.21
CA ILE A 135 20.04 2.69 10.90
C ILE A 135 21.20 3.00 9.95
N PRO A 136 21.85 1.96 9.38
CA PRO A 136 22.92 2.18 8.41
C PRO A 136 22.40 2.91 7.17
N GLU A 137 23.14 3.94 6.74
CA GLU A 137 22.84 4.72 5.52
C GLU A 137 22.61 3.81 4.30
N SER A 138 23.42 2.76 4.14
CA SER A 138 23.31 1.82 3.02
C SER A 138 21.95 1.12 2.94
N ARG A 139 21.29 0.85 4.07
CA ARG A 139 19.94 0.25 4.06
C ARG A 139 18.89 1.21 3.54
N ILE A 140 19.01 2.48 3.93
CA ILE A 140 18.11 3.54 3.49
C ILE A 140 18.31 3.79 2.00
N HIS A 141 19.57 3.89 1.58
CA HIS A 141 19.95 4.07 0.18
C HIS A 141 19.38 2.96 -0.72
N THR A 142 19.61 1.69 -0.39
CA THR A 142 19.07 0.56 -1.17
C THR A 142 17.55 0.56 -1.22
N ALA A 143 16.87 0.86 -0.12
CA ALA A 143 15.41 0.92 -0.10
C ALA A 143 14.86 2.06 -0.96
N LEU A 144 15.50 3.24 -0.91
CA LEU A 144 15.13 4.39 -1.73
C LEU A 144 15.34 4.10 -3.23
N GLU A 145 16.45 3.50 -3.62
CA GLU A 145 16.71 3.12 -5.02
C GLU A 145 15.67 2.12 -5.51
N ALA A 146 15.36 1.09 -4.71
CA ALA A 146 14.38 0.08 -5.08
C ALA A 146 12.95 0.64 -5.21
N SER A 147 12.57 1.59 -4.36
CA SER A 147 11.22 2.17 -4.38
C SER A 147 11.05 3.30 -5.40
N THR A 148 12.10 4.06 -5.67
CA THR A 148 12.03 5.20 -6.61
C THR A 148 12.49 4.87 -8.02
N ASN A 149 13.28 3.80 -8.19
CA ASN A 149 13.94 3.47 -9.46
C ASN A 149 14.76 4.67 -10.01
N CYS A 150 15.36 5.45 -9.11
CA CYS A 150 16.14 6.65 -9.37
C CYS A 150 17.56 6.50 -8.81
N GLU A 151 18.50 7.32 -9.30
CA GLU A 151 19.78 7.50 -8.60
C GLU A 151 19.54 8.23 -7.28
N VAL A 152 20.08 7.70 -6.18
CA VAL A 152 19.88 8.28 -4.84
C VAL A 152 21.19 8.88 -4.31
N ARG A 153 21.11 10.13 -3.87
CA ARG A 153 22.19 10.84 -3.15
C ARG A 153 21.71 11.22 -1.76
N ILE A 154 22.36 10.69 -0.73
CA ILE A 154 22.06 11.04 0.66
C ILE A 154 23.01 12.15 1.10
N VAL A 155 22.43 13.23 1.65
CA VAL A 155 23.16 14.35 2.23
C VAL A 155 22.78 14.44 3.71
N LEU A 156 23.78 14.63 4.57
CA LEU A 156 23.56 14.70 6.01
C LEU A 156 23.65 16.14 6.50
N THR A 157 22.68 16.55 7.30
CA THR A 157 22.71 17.79 8.07
C THR A 157 22.88 17.47 9.56
N ASP A 158 23.50 18.41 10.28
CA ASP A 158 23.69 18.28 11.72
C ASP A 158 22.38 18.46 12.50
#